data_AF-A0A8I2K5J0-F1
#
_entry.id   AF-A0A8I2K5J0-F1
#
_cell.length_a   1.000
_cell.length_b   1.000
_cell.length_c   1.000
_cell.angle_alpha   90.00
_cell.angle_beta   90.00
_cell.angle_gamma   90.00
#
_symmetry.space_group_name_H-M   'P 1'
#
loop_
_entity.id
_entity.type
_entity.pdbx_description
1 polymer ?
#
loop_
_entity_poly.entity_id
_entity_poly.type
_entity_poly.pdbx_seq_one_letter_code
_entity_poly.pdbx_strand_id
1 'polypeptide(L)'
;MAFNAYKKDTQVDSNPYASTSTGPGSPSMSYLGKTLEIKGEITSDEYLTVEGKIQGNINVSKTLTIGKDGFVEGEIKADEVKIHGRVEGKITANTRLEISSNGNFSGSIKSEKLVIEEGAIFKGKVNADE
;
A
#
# COMPACT_ATOMS: atom_id res chain seq x y z
N MET A 1 54.81 35.30 -10.08
CA MET A 1 54.66 35.50 -8.62
C MET A 1 53.22 35.14 -8.26
N ALA A 2 53.07 34.32 -7.22
CA ALA A 2 51.87 33.58 -6.83
C ALA A 2 50.92 34.38 -5.92
N PHE A 3 49.87 33.68 -5.44
CA PHE A 3 48.90 33.98 -4.35
C PHE A 3 47.60 34.69 -4.79
N ASN A 4 46.39 34.29 -4.36
CA ASN A 4 45.94 33.20 -3.51
C ASN A 4 44.44 32.96 -3.73
N ALA A 5 44.00 31.73 -3.51
CA ALA A 5 42.60 31.32 -3.45
C ALA A 5 41.89 31.87 -2.20
N TYR A 6 40.56 32.03 -2.27
CA TYR A 6 39.68 31.76 -1.12
C TYR A 6 38.31 31.23 -1.62
N LYS A 7 37.94 30.07 -1.07
CA LYS A 7 36.69 29.33 -1.25
C LYS A 7 35.69 29.68 -0.13
N LYS A 8 34.40 29.44 -0.42
CA LYS A 8 33.22 29.18 0.47
C LYS A 8 32.78 30.36 1.34
N ASP A 9 31.48 30.63 1.52
CA ASP A 9 30.42 29.80 2.09
C ASP A 9 29.03 30.12 1.47
N THR A 10 28.26 29.13 1.00
CA THR A 10 27.22 28.37 1.74
C THR A 10 25.97 29.19 2.08
N GLN A 11 24.87 29.02 1.34
CA GLN A 11 23.54 28.80 1.92
C GLN A 11 22.80 27.72 1.12
N VAL A 12 22.63 26.59 1.79
CA VAL A 12 21.92 25.39 1.34
C VAL A 12 20.45 25.59 1.68
N ASP A 13 19.68 26.10 0.72
CA ASP A 13 18.22 25.96 0.73
C ASP A 13 17.86 24.70 -0.07
N SER A 14 18.11 23.53 0.51
CA SER A 14 17.67 22.26 -0.08
C SER A 14 16.66 21.60 0.85
N ASN A 15 15.39 21.83 0.52
CA ASN A 15 14.22 21.14 1.05
C ASN A 15 14.47 19.61 1.13
N PRO A 16 14.38 18.97 2.32
CA PRO A 16 14.69 17.55 2.50
C PRO A 16 13.63 16.59 1.90
N TYR A 17 12.58 17.12 1.27
CA TYR A 17 11.50 16.34 0.62
C TYR A 17 11.58 16.32 -0.90
N ALA A 18 12.65 16.83 -1.51
CA ALA A 18 12.84 16.77 -2.95
C ALA A 18 13.24 15.35 -3.38
N SER A 19 12.25 14.51 -3.66
CA SER A 19 12.44 13.19 -4.27
C SER A 19 12.98 13.37 -5.70
N THR A 20 14.29 13.20 -5.86
CA THR A 20 14.94 13.11 -7.17
C THR A 20 14.79 11.69 -7.73
N SER A 21 13.75 11.44 -8.53
CA SER A 21 13.79 10.33 -9.50
C SER A 21 12.84 10.56 -10.69
N THR A 22 13.20 11.50 -11.56
CA THR A 22 12.56 11.62 -12.88
C THR A 22 13.40 10.87 -13.91
N GLY A 23 13.24 9.56 -13.95
CA GLY A 23 13.55 8.73 -15.13
C GLY A 23 12.22 8.29 -15.76
N PRO A 24 12.10 8.22 -17.10
CA PRO A 24 10.87 7.73 -17.72
C PRO A 24 10.73 6.22 -17.43
N GLY A 25 9.88 5.87 -16.46
CA GLY A 25 9.49 4.47 -16.22
C GLY A 25 9.43 3.98 -14.76
N SER A 26 9.67 4.80 -13.74
CA SER A 26 9.45 4.36 -12.36
C SER A 26 7.96 4.17 -12.10
N PRO A 27 7.49 2.99 -11.66
CA PRO A 27 6.10 2.81 -11.27
C PRO A 27 5.83 3.76 -10.12
N SER A 28 4.93 4.68 -10.36
CA SER A 28 4.42 5.61 -9.38
C SER A 28 3.68 4.82 -8.28
N MET A 29 3.99 5.20 -7.05
CA MET A 29 3.58 4.47 -5.85
C MET A 29 3.13 5.46 -4.79
N SER A 30 1.96 5.20 -4.23
CA SER A 30 1.39 5.94 -3.12
C SER A 30 1.63 5.21 -1.80
N TYR A 31 1.93 5.96 -0.75
CA TYR A 31 2.23 5.42 0.57
C TYR A 31 1.44 6.16 1.66
N LEU A 32 0.71 5.40 2.47
CA LEU A 32 -0.05 5.91 3.61
C LEU A 32 0.66 5.48 4.90
N GLY A 33 1.16 6.47 5.64
CA GLY A 33 1.94 6.25 6.86
C GLY A 33 1.13 5.81 8.08
N LYS A 34 1.81 5.19 9.04
CA LYS A 34 1.25 4.53 10.24
C LYS A 34 0.33 5.38 11.11
N THR A 35 0.58 6.68 11.18
CA THR A 35 -0.15 7.61 12.04
C THR A 35 -1.39 8.20 11.36
N LEU A 36 -1.61 7.88 10.08
CA LEU A 36 -2.72 8.41 9.32
C LEU A 36 -3.95 7.52 9.50
N GLU A 37 -5.10 8.19 9.69
CA GLU A 37 -6.41 7.56 9.70
C GLU A 37 -7.27 8.24 8.64
N ILE A 38 -7.80 7.47 7.71
CA ILE A 38 -8.68 7.94 6.64
C ILE A 38 -10.06 7.35 6.83
N LYS A 39 -11.10 8.19 6.74
CA LYS A 39 -12.50 7.76 6.71
C LYS A 39 -13.15 8.26 5.43
N GLY A 40 -13.65 7.37 4.58
CA GLY A 40 -14.28 7.73 3.31
C GLY A 40 -13.89 6.80 2.16
N GLU A 41 -13.60 7.39 1.00
CA GLU A 41 -13.25 6.65 -0.21
C GLU A 41 -11.85 7.02 -0.70
N ILE A 42 -11.07 6.02 -1.11
CA ILE A 42 -9.74 6.18 -1.69
C ILE A 42 -9.76 5.53 -3.07
N THR A 43 -9.33 6.29 -4.07
CA THR A 43 -9.17 5.80 -5.44
C THR A 43 -7.74 6.06 -5.90
N SER A 44 -7.08 5.04 -6.45
CA SER A 44 -5.73 5.14 -7.00
C SER A 44 -5.57 4.26 -8.23
N ASP A 45 -4.97 4.79 -9.29
CA ASP A 45 -4.61 4.05 -10.50
C ASP A 45 -3.21 3.42 -10.43
N GLU A 46 -2.57 3.50 -9.27
CA GLU A 46 -1.17 3.16 -9.03
C GLU A 46 -1.01 2.09 -7.95
N TYR A 47 0.24 1.79 -7.59
CA TYR A 47 0.54 0.92 -6.47
C TYR A 47 0.25 1.67 -5.16
N LEU A 48 -0.52 1.07 -4.25
CA LEU A 48 -0.85 1.68 -2.96
C LEU A 48 -0.35 0.81 -1.81
N THR A 49 0.45 1.40 -0.92
CA THR A 49 0.86 0.77 0.34
C THR A 49 0.23 1.49 1.52
N VAL A 50 -0.39 0.74 2.42
CA VAL A 50 -1.11 1.24 3.59
C VAL A 50 -0.49 0.67 4.85
N GLU A 51 0.12 1.51 5.68
CA GLU A 51 0.57 1.15 7.03
C GLU A 51 -0.27 1.80 8.14
N GLY A 52 -1.27 2.62 7.80
CA GLY A 52 -2.17 3.29 8.75
C GLY A 52 -3.57 2.66 8.82
N LYS A 53 -4.55 3.46 9.24
CA LYS A 53 -5.95 3.03 9.40
C LYS A 53 -6.83 3.57 8.29
N ILE A 54 -7.65 2.72 7.68
CA ILE A 54 -8.64 3.13 6.68
C ILE A 54 -10.00 2.57 7.07
N GLN A 55 -11.02 3.42 7.12
CA GLN A 55 -12.41 3.04 7.27
C GLN A 55 -13.21 3.53 6.05
N GLY A 56 -13.65 2.59 5.22
CA GLY A 56 -14.46 2.87 4.04
C GLY A 56 -14.00 2.12 2.79
N ASN A 57 -14.15 2.73 1.61
CA ASN A 57 -13.99 2.04 0.34
C ASN A 57 -12.62 2.34 -0.27
N ILE A 58 -11.94 1.30 -0.75
CA ILE A 58 -10.65 1.41 -1.43
C ILE A 58 -10.78 0.83 -2.84
N ASN A 59 -10.53 1.65 -3.85
CA ASN A 59 -10.49 1.26 -5.25
C ASN A 59 -9.08 1.49 -5.80
N VAL A 60 -8.35 0.41 -6.09
CA VAL A 60 -6.99 0.48 -6.61
C VAL A 60 -6.91 -0.26 -7.93
N SER A 61 -6.49 0.38 -9.02
CA SER A 61 -6.42 -0.30 -10.32
C SER A 61 -5.29 -1.33 -10.42
N LYS A 62 -4.28 -1.25 -9.54
CA LYS A 62 -3.11 -2.15 -9.51
C LYS A 62 -3.05 -2.94 -8.19
N THR A 63 -1.88 -3.03 -7.58
CA THR A 63 -1.65 -3.77 -6.34
C THR A 63 -1.89 -2.89 -5.12
N LEU A 64 -2.70 -3.38 -4.19
CA LEU A 64 -2.85 -2.85 -2.84
C LEU A 64 -2.06 -3.71 -1.85
N THR A 65 -1.14 -3.08 -1.11
CA THR A 65 -0.39 -3.72 -0.04
C THR A 65 -0.81 -3.15 1.30
N ILE A 66 -1.37 -3.99 2.17
CA ILE A 66 -1.63 -3.66 3.56
C ILE A 66 -0.42 -4.09 4.37
N GLY A 67 0.36 -3.12 4.85
CA GLY A 67 1.53 -3.36 5.69
C GLY A 67 1.12 -3.94 7.05
N LYS A 68 2.11 -4.40 7.81
CA LYS A 68 1.93 -5.04 9.13
C LYS A 68 1.16 -4.18 10.16
N ASP A 69 1.35 -2.86 10.10
CA ASP A 69 0.70 -1.89 10.99
C ASP A 69 -0.63 -1.38 10.39
N GLY A 70 -0.94 -1.81 9.15
CA GLY A 70 -2.12 -1.42 8.41
C GLY A 70 -3.40 -2.09 8.94
N PHE A 71 -4.44 -1.28 9.10
CA PHE A 71 -5.78 -1.74 9.43
C PHE A 71 -6.79 -1.18 8.43
N VAL A 72 -7.54 -2.05 7.76
CA VAL A 72 -8.58 -1.62 6.82
C VAL A 72 -9.92 -2.24 7.20
N GLU A 73 -10.94 -1.39 7.28
CA GLU A 73 -12.32 -1.78 7.52
C GLU A 73 -13.20 -1.25 6.37
N GLY A 74 -13.80 -2.14 5.57
CA GLY A 74 -14.73 -1.77 4.50
C GLY A 74 -14.68 -2.63 3.24
N GLU A 75 -14.96 -2.03 2.07
CA GLU A 75 -14.91 -2.71 0.77
C GLU A 75 -13.62 -2.35 0.03
N ILE A 76 -12.84 -3.38 -0.32
CA ILE A 76 -11.59 -3.25 -1.06
C ILE A 76 -11.79 -3.84 -2.45
N LYS A 77 -11.44 -3.08 -3.49
CA LYS A 77 -11.38 -3.52 -4.88
C LYS A 77 -9.99 -3.24 -5.42
N ALA A 78 -9.27 -4.27 -5.81
CA ALA A 78 -7.97 -4.13 -6.44
C ALA A 78 -7.71 -5.22 -7.48
N ASP A 79 -6.66 -5.06 -8.30
CA ASP A 79 -6.22 -6.15 -9.16
C ASP A 79 -5.55 -7.24 -8.33
N GLU A 80 -4.56 -6.84 -7.54
CA GLU A 80 -3.84 -7.71 -6.60
C GLU A 80 -3.92 -7.13 -5.18
N VAL A 81 -4.14 -7.98 -4.18
CA VAL A 81 -4.18 -7.58 -2.76
C VAL A 81 -3.18 -8.39 -1.96
N LYS A 82 -2.28 -7.71 -1.23
CA LYS A 82 -1.33 -8.32 -0.28
C LYS A 82 -1.65 -7.88 1.14
N ILE A 83 -1.86 -8.83 2.03
CA ILE A 83 -2.25 -8.60 3.42
C ILE A 83 -1.12 -9.04 4.35
N HIS A 84 -0.38 -8.08 4.90
CA HIS A 84 0.56 -8.30 6.00
C HIS A 84 0.00 -7.84 7.36
N GLY A 85 -1.04 -7.00 7.36
CA GLY A 85 -1.71 -6.46 8.55
C GLY A 85 -3.10 -7.06 8.78
N ARG A 86 -4.06 -6.23 9.19
CA ARG A 86 -5.43 -6.65 9.50
C ARG A 86 -6.45 -6.02 8.55
N VAL A 87 -7.35 -6.85 8.03
CA VAL A 87 -8.41 -6.41 7.13
C VAL A 87 -9.75 -7.01 7.55
N GLU A 88 -10.76 -6.16 7.63
CA GLU A 88 -12.13 -6.52 7.97
C GLU A 88 -13.11 -6.01 6.91
N GLY A 89 -13.89 -6.91 6.33
CA GLY A 89 -14.92 -6.56 5.36
C GLY A 89 -14.85 -7.40 4.08
N LYS A 90 -15.04 -6.75 2.94
CA LYS A 90 -15.17 -7.42 1.65
C LYS A 90 -13.99 -7.08 0.76
N ILE A 91 -13.31 -8.11 0.23
CA ILE A 91 -12.24 -7.92 -0.74
C ILE A 91 -12.67 -8.50 -2.09
N THR A 92 -12.50 -7.70 -3.14
CA THR A 92 -12.60 -8.13 -4.52
C THR A 92 -11.22 -7.92 -5.15
N ALA A 93 -10.48 -9.00 -5.33
CA ALA A 93 -9.21 -9.01 -6.05
C ALA A 93 -9.45 -9.61 -7.43
N ASN A 94 -9.09 -8.92 -8.51
CA ASN A 94 -9.35 -9.44 -9.86
C ASN A 94 -8.46 -10.66 -10.14
N THR A 95 -7.17 -10.58 -9.86
CA THR A 95 -6.20 -11.59 -10.28
C THR A 95 -5.69 -12.44 -9.11
N ARG A 96 -5.27 -11.80 -8.02
CA ARG A 96 -4.62 -12.50 -6.90
C ARG A 96 -4.83 -11.82 -5.55
N LEU A 97 -5.10 -12.64 -4.54
CA LEU A 97 -5.07 -12.24 -3.14
C LEU A 97 -4.03 -13.08 -2.39
N GLU A 98 -3.17 -12.41 -1.64
CA GLU A 98 -2.14 -13.03 -0.80
C GLU A 98 -2.30 -12.60 0.65
N ILE A 99 -2.43 -13.57 1.54
CA ILE A 99 -2.43 -13.35 2.99
C ILE A 99 -1.10 -13.87 3.53
N SER A 100 -0.25 -12.96 3.99
CA SER A 100 1.05 -13.30 4.54
C SER A 100 0.93 -13.92 5.94
N SER A 101 2.01 -14.52 6.43
CA SER A 101 2.06 -15.23 7.74
C SER A 101 1.57 -14.41 8.95
N ASN A 102 1.66 -13.08 8.91
CA ASN A 102 1.14 -12.19 9.97
C ASN A 102 -0.22 -11.55 9.64
N GLY A 103 -0.79 -11.89 8.47
CA GLY A 103 -2.03 -11.36 7.96
C GLY A 103 -3.24 -11.88 8.72
N ASN A 104 -4.15 -10.97 9.08
CA ASN A 104 -5.44 -11.29 9.68
C ASN A 104 -6.56 -10.77 8.80
N PHE A 105 -7.38 -11.69 8.29
CA PHE A 105 -8.54 -11.33 7.48
C PHE A 105 -9.84 -11.82 8.12
N SER A 106 -10.84 -10.95 8.14
CA SER A 106 -12.21 -11.27 8.54
C SER A 106 -13.24 -10.75 7.54
N GLY A 107 -14.06 -11.63 6.95
CA GLY A 107 -15.18 -11.23 6.10
C GLY A 107 -15.38 -12.07 4.84
N SER A 108 -15.52 -11.44 3.68
CA SER A 108 -15.78 -12.14 2.40
C SER A 108 -14.74 -11.79 1.34
N ILE A 109 -14.17 -12.81 0.70
CA ILE A 109 -13.20 -12.65 -0.40
C ILE A 109 -13.84 -13.09 -1.71
N LYS A 110 -13.57 -12.32 -2.75
CA LYS A 110 -13.76 -12.69 -4.15
C LYS A 110 -12.41 -12.54 -4.87
N SER A 111 -11.89 -13.63 -5.41
CA SER A 111 -10.60 -13.63 -6.13
C SER A 111 -10.45 -14.84 -7.04
N GLU A 112 -9.77 -14.69 -8.19
CA GLU A 112 -9.36 -15.82 -9.03
C GLU A 112 -8.32 -16.72 -8.34
N LYS A 113 -7.29 -16.11 -7.74
CA LYS A 113 -6.22 -16.83 -7.04
C LYS A 113 -6.12 -16.37 -5.60
N LEU A 114 -6.13 -17.33 -4.67
CA LEU A 114 -5.95 -17.09 -3.25
C LEU A 114 -4.72 -17.84 -2.76
N VAL A 115 -3.78 -17.10 -2.17
CA VAL A 115 -2.56 -17.64 -1.53
C VAL A 115 -2.61 -17.29 -0.05
N ILE A 116 -2.46 -18.29 0.81
CA ILE A 116 -2.44 -18.13 2.26
C ILE A 116 -1.12 -18.73 2.74
N GLU A 117 -0.27 -17.90 3.35
CA GLU A 117 0.99 -18.36 3.97
C GLU A 117 0.75 -19.03 5.32
N GLU A 118 1.70 -19.85 5.74
CA GLU A 118 1.68 -20.50 7.05
C GLU A 118 1.69 -19.45 8.17
N GLY A 119 0.75 -19.57 9.12
CA GLY A 119 0.57 -18.63 10.24
C GLY A 119 -0.52 -17.57 10.01
N ALA A 120 -0.98 -17.39 8.77
CA ALA A 120 -2.05 -16.45 8.46
C ALA A 120 -3.38 -16.85 9.12
N ILE A 121 -4.17 -15.86 9.54
CA ILE A 121 -5.50 -16.07 10.11
C ILE A 121 -6.54 -15.60 9.10
N PHE A 122 -7.32 -16.55 8.59
CA PHE A 122 -8.45 -16.29 7.70
C PHE A 122 -9.77 -16.68 8.39
N LYS A 123 -10.72 -15.73 8.49
CA LYS A 123 -12.06 -15.95 9.04
C LYS A 123 -13.10 -15.41 8.07
N GLY A 124 -13.64 -16.25 7.21
CA GLY A 124 -14.56 -15.73 6.22
C GLY A 124 -15.10 -16.74 5.23
N LYS A 125 -15.77 -16.21 4.22
CA LYS A 125 -16.20 -16.95 3.03
C LYS A 125 -15.36 -16.52 1.85
N VAL A 126 -14.97 -17.48 1.01
CA VAL A 126 -14.30 -17.23 -0.26
C VAL A 126 -15.26 -17.62 -1.38
N ASN A 127 -15.42 -16.73 -2.35
CA ASN A 127 -16.07 -17.04 -3.63
C ASN A 127 -15.01 -16.92 -4.72
N ALA A 128 -14.76 -18.01 -5.45
CA ALA A 128 -14.00 -17.94 -6.69
C ALA A 128 -14.93 -17.43 -7.80
N ASP A 129 -14.43 -16.54 -8.66
CA ASP A 129 -15.08 -16.30 -9.96
C ASP A 129 -14.62 -17.42 -10.91
N GLU A 130 -15.54 -17.97 -11.72
CA GLU A 130 -15.36 -19.18 -12.54
C GLU A 130 -14.86 -18.86 -13.95
#